data_AF-A0A6A5AFS6-F1
#
_entry.id   AF-A0A6A5AFS6-F1
#
_cell.length_a   1.000
_cell.length_b   1.000
_cell.length_c   1.000
_cell.angle_alpha   90.00
_cell.angle_beta   90.00
_cell.angle_gamma   90.00
#
_symmetry.space_group_name_H-M   'P 1'
#
loop_
_entity.id
_entity.type
_entity.pdbx_description
1 polymer ?
#
loop_
_entity_poly.entity_id
_entity_poly.type
_entity_poly.pdbx_seq_one_letter_code
_entity_poly.pdbx_strand_id
1 'polypeptide(L)'
;MESSTTSPNKALSQLQSVAKRASDIEEVLVRRLPNQRKLVAATAAAKKWLACSVWKEDNDRIELGLRQAKLSLKQYCHRVLVQAEDLTKLLFDIDLILSEGDATIRQERKAVVKKIQELLLMADTMSIESDSLTHFVHSCTRTTRHNKAPVAVSEDDTTTETSSVGDDFELVEMVDEGATSSQGNVETESFPGQEHVDDLMSNGNDDEQ
;
A
#
# COMPACT_ATOMS: atom_id res chain seq x y z
N MET A 1 -8.02 13.65 50.42
CA MET A 1 -7.12 12.54 50.03
C MET A 1 -7.89 11.66 49.06
N GLU A 2 -7.98 12.05 47.79
CA GLU A 2 -8.71 11.30 46.77
C GLU A 2 -8.03 11.58 45.44
N SER A 3 -7.37 10.57 44.86
CA SER A 3 -7.14 10.32 43.41
C SER A 3 -5.88 9.46 43.22
N SER A 4 -6.04 8.13 43.22
CA SER A 4 -4.93 7.21 42.90
C SER A 4 -5.33 5.97 42.09
N THR A 5 -6.62 5.81 41.75
CA THR A 5 -7.11 4.60 41.07
C THR A 5 -7.50 4.83 39.59
N THR A 6 -7.62 6.09 39.14
CA THR A 6 -8.02 6.42 37.75
C THR A 6 -6.85 6.41 36.76
N SER A 7 -5.63 6.76 37.21
CA SER A 7 -4.42 6.80 36.37
C SER A 7 -3.94 5.45 35.80
N PRO A 8 -3.88 4.34 36.57
CA PRO A 8 -3.32 3.09 36.04
C PRO A 8 -4.17 2.48 34.92
N ASN A 9 -5.50 2.59 35.01
CA ASN A 9 -6.41 2.13 33.96
C ASN A 9 -6.27 2.95 32.66
N LYS A 10 -5.92 4.24 32.76
CA LYS A 10 -5.67 5.09 31.58
C LYS A 10 -4.37 4.69 30.88
N ALA A 11 -3.29 4.49 31.64
CA ALA A 11 -2.00 4.08 31.08
C ALA A 11 -2.08 2.70 30.39
N LEU A 12 -2.78 1.73 31.01
CA LEU A 12 -3.02 0.41 30.41
C LEU A 12 -3.85 0.50 29.12
N SER A 13 -4.94 1.28 29.10
CA SER A 13 -5.76 1.44 27.89
C SER A 13 -5.01 2.12 26.74
N GLN A 14 -4.17 3.13 27.04
CA GLN A 14 -3.28 3.74 26.06
C GLN A 14 -2.29 2.72 25.49
N LEU A 15 -1.70 1.90 26.36
CA LEU A 15 -0.75 0.88 25.95
C LEU A 15 -1.39 -0.21 25.09
N GLN A 16 -2.60 -0.65 25.43
CA GLN A 16 -3.39 -1.57 24.62
C GLN A 16 -3.75 -0.97 23.25
N SER A 17 -4.06 0.33 23.19
CA SER A 17 -4.30 1.02 21.93
C SER A 17 -3.05 1.03 21.04
N VAL A 18 -1.87 1.29 21.60
CA VAL A 18 -0.60 1.19 20.85
C VAL A 18 -0.33 -0.25 20.40
N ALA A 19 -0.54 -1.24 21.27
CA ALA A 19 -0.36 -2.65 20.93
C ALA A 19 -1.29 -3.10 19.80
N LYS A 20 -2.52 -2.59 19.77
CA LYS A 20 -3.47 -2.82 18.68
C LYS A 20 -2.96 -2.23 17.38
N ARG A 21 -2.57 -0.95 17.36
CA ARG A 21 -1.99 -0.30 16.16
C ARG A 21 -0.75 -1.04 15.64
N ALA A 22 0.14 -1.49 16.53
CA ALA A 22 1.30 -2.29 16.14
C ALA A 22 0.90 -3.64 15.50
N SER A 23 -0.20 -4.25 15.96
CA SER A 23 -0.72 -5.49 15.39
C SER A 23 -1.39 -5.28 14.02
N ASP A 24 -2.04 -4.14 13.82
CA ASP A 24 -2.59 -3.75 12.51
C ASP A 24 -1.46 -3.55 11.49
N ILE A 25 -0.35 -2.90 11.89
CA ILE A 25 0.84 -2.74 11.05
C ILE A 25 1.49 -4.10 10.77
N GLU A 26 1.60 -4.98 11.76
CA GLU A 26 2.08 -6.36 11.57
C GLU A 26 1.27 -7.10 10.49
N GLU A 27 -0.05 -6.96 10.48
CA GLU A 27 -0.88 -7.57 9.43
C GLU A 27 -0.50 -7.06 8.04
N VAL A 28 -0.22 -5.76 7.92
CA VAL A 28 0.20 -5.14 6.66
C VAL A 28 1.57 -5.65 6.23
N LEU A 29 2.56 -5.63 7.12
CA LEU A 29 3.94 -6.06 6.87
C LEU A 29 4.03 -7.55 6.51
N VAL A 30 3.31 -8.42 7.24
CA VAL A 30 3.42 -9.87 7.09
C VAL A 30 2.54 -10.40 5.95
N ARG A 31 1.31 -9.89 5.81
CA ARG A 31 0.33 -10.47 4.87
C ARG A 31 0.24 -9.70 3.56
N ARG A 32 0.24 -8.36 3.59
CA ARG A 32 -0.15 -7.54 2.43
C ARG A 32 1.03 -7.13 1.58
N LEU A 33 2.07 -6.56 2.18
CA LEU A 33 3.23 -6.03 1.45
C LEU A 33 4.01 -7.12 0.68
N PRO A 34 4.24 -8.34 1.19
CA PRO A 34 4.96 -9.37 0.43
C PRO A 34 4.21 -9.79 -0.83
N ASN A 35 2.88 -9.81 -0.78
CA ASN A 35 2.04 -10.09 -1.94
C ASN A 35 2.10 -8.94 -2.96
N GLN A 36 2.10 -7.69 -2.50
CA GLN A 36 2.26 -6.53 -3.38
C GLN A 36 3.62 -6.52 -4.09
N ARG A 37 4.70 -6.86 -3.38
CA ARG A 37 6.02 -7.02 -3.98
C ARG A 37 6.00 -8.00 -5.15
N LYS A 38 5.38 -9.17 -4.96
CA LYS A 38 5.22 -10.18 -6.02
C LYS A 38 4.42 -9.64 -7.21
N LEU A 39 3.34 -8.90 -6.95
CA LEU A 39 2.50 -8.30 -8.00
C LEU A 39 3.25 -7.23 -8.80
N VAL A 40 4.03 -6.37 -8.15
CA VAL A 40 4.87 -5.36 -8.83
C VAL A 40 5.91 -6.05 -9.71
N ALA A 41 6.59 -7.07 -9.20
CA ALA A 41 7.57 -7.84 -9.98
C ALA A 41 6.92 -8.52 -11.20
N ALA A 42 5.79 -9.21 -10.99
CA ALA A 42 5.04 -9.86 -12.06
C ALA A 42 4.54 -8.85 -13.11
N THR A 43 4.05 -7.69 -12.67
CA THR A 43 3.60 -6.62 -13.56
C THR A 43 4.75 -6.11 -14.42
N ALA A 44 5.90 -5.79 -13.82
CA ALA A 44 7.06 -5.32 -14.57
C ALA A 44 7.55 -6.37 -15.60
N ALA A 45 7.60 -7.65 -15.22
CA ALA A 45 7.95 -8.73 -16.13
C ALA A 45 6.95 -8.88 -17.29
N ALA A 46 5.65 -8.83 -16.98
CA ALA A 46 4.59 -8.93 -17.97
C ALA A 46 4.63 -7.76 -18.97
N LYS A 47 4.80 -6.52 -18.47
CA LYS A 47 4.91 -5.33 -19.33
C LYS A 47 6.16 -5.38 -20.21
N LYS A 48 7.29 -5.86 -19.69
CA LYS A 48 8.50 -6.10 -20.49
C LYS A 48 8.23 -7.11 -21.60
N TRP A 49 7.62 -8.25 -21.26
CA TRP A 49 7.30 -9.27 -22.25
C TRP A 49 6.37 -8.73 -23.34
N LEU A 50 5.30 -8.03 -22.96
CA LEU A 50 4.36 -7.41 -23.89
C LEU A 50 5.06 -6.40 -24.82
N ALA A 51 5.94 -5.56 -24.28
CA ALA A 51 6.75 -4.62 -25.06
C ALA A 51 7.65 -5.33 -26.08
N CYS A 52 8.26 -6.45 -25.70
CA CYS A 52 9.14 -7.23 -26.57
C CYS A 52 8.41 -8.16 -27.55
N SER A 53 7.11 -8.41 -27.38
CA SER A 53 6.37 -9.42 -28.14
C SER A 53 5.20 -8.85 -28.93
N VAL A 54 4.21 -8.28 -28.24
CA VAL A 54 2.91 -7.87 -28.79
C VAL A 54 2.90 -6.39 -29.19
N TRP A 55 3.55 -5.51 -28.43
CA TRP A 55 3.50 -4.06 -28.62
C TRP A 55 4.70 -3.50 -29.40
N LYS A 56 5.43 -4.35 -30.14
CA LYS A 56 6.71 -3.99 -30.77
C LYS A 56 6.70 -2.70 -31.60
N GLU A 57 5.55 -2.36 -32.17
CA GLU A 57 5.36 -1.20 -33.06
C GLU A 57 4.58 -0.06 -32.38
N ASP A 58 4.01 -0.29 -31.20
CA ASP A 58 3.15 0.64 -30.46
C ASP A 58 3.95 1.25 -29.30
N ASN A 59 4.74 2.27 -29.62
CA ASN A 59 5.62 2.93 -28.65
C ASN A 59 4.85 3.58 -27.50
N ASP A 60 3.69 4.17 -27.77
CA ASP A 60 2.88 4.85 -26.74
C ASP A 60 2.37 3.85 -25.70
N ARG A 61 1.90 2.68 -26.17
CA ARG A 61 1.45 1.62 -25.27
C ARG A 61 2.58 0.98 -24.49
N ILE A 62 3.76 0.83 -25.10
CA ILE A 62 4.97 0.43 -24.38
C ILE A 62 5.25 1.43 -23.27
N GLU A 63 5.37 2.72 -23.59
CA GLU A 63 5.73 3.76 -22.65
C GLU A 63 4.74 3.82 -21.48
N LEU A 64 3.44 3.82 -21.78
CA LEU A 64 2.38 3.81 -20.78
C LEU A 64 2.49 2.60 -19.85
N GLY A 65 2.72 1.41 -20.41
CA GLY A 65 2.88 0.17 -19.65
C GLY A 65 4.11 0.20 -18.73
N LEU A 66 5.23 0.75 -19.19
CA LEU A 66 6.44 0.91 -18.39
C LEU A 66 6.28 1.97 -17.30
N ARG A 67 5.59 3.07 -17.60
CA ARG A 67 5.26 4.12 -16.62
C ARG A 67 4.37 3.58 -15.51
N GLN A 68 3.35 2.78 -15.86
CA GLN A 68 2.48 2.09 -14.90
C GLN A 68 3.29 1.17 -13.97
N ALA A 69 4.23 0.40 -14.50
CA ALA A 69 5.09 -0.47 -13.70
C ALA A 69 5.95 0.35 -12.70
N LYS A 70 6.55 1.46 -13.15
CA LYS A 70 7.34 2.36 -12.29
C LYS A 70 6.48 3.01 -11.19
N LEU A 71 5.25 3.41 -11.51
CA LEU A 71 4.33 3.98 -10.52
C LEU A 71 3.98 2.95 -9.45
N SER A 72 3.66 1.71 -9.84
CA SER A 72 3.37 0.63 -8.88
C SER A 72 4.54 0.31 -7.96
N LEU A 73 5.78 0.41 -8.47
CA LEU A 73 6.99 0.30 -7.66
C LEU A 73 7.09 1.44 -6.64
N LYS A 74 6.98 2.70 -7.09
CA LYS A 74 7.04 3.87 -6.20
C LYS A 74 6.02 3.77 -5.07
N GLN A 75 4.78 3.37 -5.39
CA GLN A 75 3.72 3.15 -4.41
C GLN A 75 4.09 2.06 -3.40
N TYR A 76 4.64 0.93 -3.85
CA TYR A 76 5.10 -0.13 -2.96
C TYR A 76 6.19 0.35 -2.00
N CYS A 77 7.25 0.99 -2.53
CA CYS A 77 8.36 1.50 -1.71
C CYS A 77 7.87 2.53 -0.68
N HIS A 78 7.01 3.47 -1.11
CA HIS A 78 6.43 4.45 -0.21
C HIS A 78 5.63 3.79 0.92
N ARG A 79 4.83 2.76 0.63
CA ARG A 79 4.05 2.06 1.66
C ARG A 79 4.93 1.36 2.69
N VAL A 80 6.06 0.77 2.29
CA VAL A 80 7.03 0.20 3.23
C VAL A 80 7.54 1.27 4.19
N LEU A 81 7.94 2.43 3.65
CA LEU A 81 8.43 3.57 4.45
C LEU A 81 7.38 4.10 5.43
N VAL A 82 6.13 4.24 4.98
CA VAL A 82 5.02 4.69 5.84
C VAL A 82 4.83 3.74 7.03
N GLN A 83 4.90 2.41 6.82
CA GLN A 83 4.78 1.48 7.94
C GLN A 83 5.94 1.63 8.94
N ALA A 84 7.17 1.86 8.47
CA ALA A 84 8.33 2.10 9.34
C ALA A 84 8.19 3.41 10.14
N GLU A 85 7.71 4.47 9.48
CA GLU A 85 7.45 5.77 10.13
C GLU A 85 6.37 5.64 11.21
N ASP A 86 5.25 4.96 10.90
CA ASP A 86 4.16 4.76 11.85
C ASP A 86 4.59 3.94 13.07
N LEU A 87 5.40 2.88 12.87
CA LEU A 87 6.01 2.14 13.97
C LEU A 87 6.92 3.02 14.84
N THR A 88 7.68 3.91 14.22
CA THR A 88 8.54 4.87 14.95
C THR A 88 7.71 5.86 15.77
N LYS A 89 6.59 6.35 15.22
CA LYS A 89 5.63 7.19 15.97
C LYS A 89 5.06 6.44 17.18
N LEU A 90 4.75 5.14 17.05
CA LEU A 90 4.28 4.33 18.17
C LEU A 90 5.32 4.22 19.30
N LEU A 91 6.63 4.23 18.99
CA LEU A 91 7.67 4.27 20.03
C LEU A 91 7.60 5.58 20.82
N PHE A 92 7.46 6.72 20.13
CA PHE A 92 7.29 8.01 20.80
C PHE A 92 6.02 8.07 21.65
N ASP A 93 4.91 7.53 21.13
CA ASP A 93 3.65 7.44 21.89
C ASP A 93 3.82 6.62 23.18
N ILE A 94 4.61 5.55 23.14
CA ILE A 94 4.89 4.71 24.32
C ILE A 94 5.73 5.44 25.36
N ASP A 95 6.72 6.23 24.93
CA ASP A 95 7.59 6.98 25.84
C ASP A 95 6.80 7.99 26.69
N LEU A 96 5.67 8.48 26.18
CA LEU A 96 4.77 9.40 26.88
C LEU A 96 3.88 8.71 27.93
N ILE A 97 3.75 7.38 27.91
CA ILE A 97 2.93 6.66 28.88
C ILE A 97 3.67 6.62 30.22
N LEU A 98 3.07 7.10 31.30
CA LEU A 98 3.66 7.04 32.64
C LEU A 98 3.22 5.77 33.36
N SER A 99 4.16 5.07 34.01
CA SER A 99 3.86 3.84 34.76
C SER A 99 3.54 4.08 36.24
N GLU A 100 3.83 5.27 36.78
CA GLU A 100 3.58 5.63 38.20
C GLU A 100 4.08 4.59 39.25
N GLY A 101 5.07 3.78 38.89
CA GLY A 101 5.62 2.71 39.75
C GLY A 101 5.00 1.32 39.54
N ASP A 102 3.93 1.19 38.75
CA ASP A 102 3.30 -0.08 38.43
C ASP A 102 4.25 -1.00 37.64
N ALA A 103 4.47 -2.21 38.14
CA ALA A 103 5.32 -3.22 37.49
C ALA A 103 4.65 -3.81 36.24
N THR A 104 3.34 -3.96 36.24
CA THR A 104 2.54 -4.52 35.14
C THR A 104 2.64 -3.62 33.92
N ILE A 105 2.42 -2.31 34.10
CA ILE A 105 2.53 -1.32 33.02
C ILE A 105 3.96 -1.29 32.45
N ARG A 106 4.99 -1.40 33.30
CA ARG A 106 6.38 -1.46 32.85
C ARG A 106 6.68 -2.72 32.03
N GLN A 107 6.15 -3.87 32.45
CA GLN A 107 6.34 -5.14 31.76
C GLN A 107 5.62 -5.15 30.41
N GLU A 108 4.35 -4.75 30.36
CA GLU A 108 3.60 -4.65 29.11
C GLU A 108 4.27 -3.66 28.16
N ARG A 109 4.74 -2.51 28.66
CA ARG A 109 5.43 -1.52 27.84
C ARG A 109 6.65 -2.12 27.16
N LYS A 110 7.47 -2.85 27.93
CA LYS A 110 8.64 -3.54 27.41
C LYS A 110 8.26 -4.56 26.33
N ALA A 111 7.16 -5.28 26.51
CA ALA A 111 6.67 -6.24 25.52
C ALA A 111 6.24 -5.56 24.22
N VAL A 112 5.48 -4.45 24.31
CA VAL A 112 5.04 -3.69 23.13
C VAL A 112 6.23 -3.05 22.41
N VAL A 113 7.18 -2.45 23.13
CA VAL A 113 8.42 -1.90 22.55
C VAL A 113 9.19 -2.97 21.81
N LYS A 114 9.37 -4.17 22.40
CA LYS A 114 10.07 -5.28 21.75
C LYS A 114 9.37 -5.69 20.45
N LYS A 115 8.04 -5.81 20.48
CA LYS A 115 7.24 -6.11 19.28
C LYS A 115 7.45 -5.06 18.19
N ILE A 116 7.37 -3.77 18.52
CA ILE A 116 7.57 -2.69 17.55
C ILE A 116 8.98 -2.74 16.95
N GLN A 117 10.01 -3.01 17.76
CA GLN A 117 11.39 -3.14 17.28
C GLN A 117 11.58 -4.34 16.33
N GLU A 118 10.93 -5.48 16.61
CA GLU A 118 10.92 -6.62 15.70
C GLU A 118 10.24 -6.29 14.36
N LEU A 119 9.15 -5.52 14.39
CA LEU A 119 8.46 -5.07 13.18
C LEU A 119 9.28 -4.03 12.40
N LEU A 120 10.01 -3.14 13.07
CA LEU A 120 10.92 -2.19 12.43
C LEU A 120 12.04 -2.92 11.67
N LEU A 121 12.64 -3.95 12.28
CA LEU A 121 13.64 -4.79 11.60
C LEU A 121 13.07 -5.48 10.36
N MET A 122 11.80 -5.91 10.42
CA MET A 122 11.10 -6.45 9.25
C MET A 122 10.92 -5.38 8.18
N ALA A 123 10.48 -4.17 8.53
CA ALA A 123 10.33 -3.08 7.58
C ALA A 123 11.67 -2.69 6.92
N ASP A 124 12.77 -2.66 7.68
CA ASP A 124 14.13 -2.43 7.15
C ASP A 124 14.53 -3.51 6.15
N THR A 125 14.23 -4.78 6.45
CA THR A 125 14.46 -5.90 5.54
C THR A 125 13.67 -5.71 4.24
N MET A 126 12.40 -5.30 4.34
CA MET A 126 11.56 -5.03 3.16
C MET A 126 12.04 -3.82 2.36
N SER A 127 12.67 -2.84 3.01
CA SER A 127 13.31 -1.69 2.36
C SER A 127 14.48 -2.17 1.47
N ILE A 128 15.36 -3.02 2.00
CA ILE A 128 16.45 -3.63 1.23
C ILE A 128 15.90 -4.47 0.06
N GLU A 129 14.83 -5.24 0.29
CA GLU A 129 14.17 -5.99 -0.78
C GLU A 129 13.54 -5.09 -1.85
N SER A 130 13.11 -3.88 -1.47
CA SER A 130 12.55 -2.88 -2.38
C SER A 130 13.61 -2.27 -3.30
N ASP A 131 14.86 -2.14 -2.84
CA ASP A 131 15.98 -1.71 -3.67
C ASP A 131 16.28 -2.75 -4.76
N SER A 132 16.31 -4.03 -4.38
CA SER A 132 16.45 -5.14 -5.34
C SER A 132 15.33 -5.14 -6.38
N LEU A 133 14.08 -4.92 -5.94
CA LEU A 133 12.94 -4.81 -6.84
C LEU A 133 13.06 -3.59 -7.76
N THR A 134 13.56 -2.46 -7.25
CA THR A 134 13.79 -1.24 -8.02
C THR A 134 14.77 -1.50 -9.16
N HIS A 135 15.90 -2.15 -8.87
CA HIS A 135 16.85 -2.56 -9.90
C HIS A 135 16.22 -3.49 -10.95
N PHE A 136 15.41 -4.45 -10.52
CA PHE A 136 14.69 -5.35 -11.43
C PHE A 136 13.72 -4.61 -12.35
N VAL A 137 12.88 -3.72 -11.81
CA VAL A 137 11.92 -2.92 -12.59
C VAL A 137 12.64 -1.96 -13.53
N HIS A 138 13.73 -1.33 -13.09
CA HIS A 138 14.58 -0.52 -13.96
C HIS A 138 15.18 -1.34 -15.11
N SER A 139 15.67 -2.55 -14.84
CA SER A 139 16.12 -3.48 -15.89
C SER A 139 15.01 -3.90 -16.85
N CYS A 140 13.77 -4.04 -16.37
CA CYS A 140 12.61 -4.36 -17.21
C CYS A 140 12.16 -3.19 -18.09
N THR A 141 12.27 -1.97 -17.57
CA THR A 141 11.85 -0.74 -18.25
C THR A 141 12.95 -0.10 -19.07
N ARG A 142 14.18 -0.63 -19.01
CA ARG A 142 15.29 -0.20 -19.88
C ARG A 142 15.02 -0.71 -21.29
N THR A 143 14.44 0.13 -22.13
CA THR A 143 14.17 -0.19 -23.53
C THR A 143 15.51 -0.42 -24.24
N THR A 144 15.71 -1.61 -24.81
CA THR A 144 16.75 -1.81 -25.82
C THR A 144 16.35 -1.01 -27.06
N ARG A 145 16.88 0.21 -27.18
CA ARG A 145 16.85 0.99 -28.43
C ARG A 145 17.76 0.32 -29.49
N HIS A 146 17.47 -0.92 -29.86
CA HIS A 146 18.15 -1.59 -30.96
C HIS A 146 17.07 -1.98 -31.97
N ASN A 147 16.76 -1.02 -32.85
CA ASN A 147 16.39 -1.20 -34.25
C ASN A 147 15.92 0.13 -34.87
N LYS A 148 16.70 1.20 -34.68
CA LYS A 148 16.70 2.27 -35.69
C LYS A 148 17.92 1.98 -36.56
N ALA A 149 17.68 1.44 -37.76
CA ALA A 149 18.72 1.32 -38.78
C ALA A 149 19.43 2.68 -38.93
N PRO A 150 20.75 2.71 -39.16
CA PRO A 150 21.47 3.96 -39.32
C PRO A 150 20.90 4.70 -40.54
N VAL A 151 20.16 5.77 -40.29
CA VAL A 151 19.82 6.74 -41.32
C VAL A 151 21.14 7.35 -41.76
N ALA A 152 21.43 7.20 -43.04
CA ALA A 152 22.64 7.69 -43.67
C ALA A 152 22.85 9.17 -43.34
N VAL A 153 24.09 9.48 -42.99
CA VAL A 153 24.61 10.81 -42.67
C VAL A 153 24.37 11.74 -43.87
N SER A 154 23.63 12.82 -43.66
CA SER A 154 23.78 14.02 -44.49
C SER A 154 24.53 15.02 -43.64
N GLU A 155 25.76 15.30 -44.05
CA GLU A 155 26.60 16.36 -43.51
C GLU A 155 25.94 17.70 -43.84
N ASP A 156 25.45 18.44 -42.83
CA ASP A 156 25.79 19.85 -42.68
C ASP A 156 25.35 20.43 -41.33
N ASP A 157 26.27 21.24 -40.80
CA ASP A 157 26.10 22.48 -40.05
C ASP A 157 25.67 22.56 -38.56
N THR A 158 26.54 23.29 -37.86
CA THR A 158 26.44 24.17 -36.68
C THR A 158 25.90 23.71 -35.31
N THR A 159 26.86 23.72 -34.37
CA THR A 159 26.80 24.06 -32.93
C THR A 159 25.46 24.51 -32.33
N THR A 160 24.99 23.81 -31.29
CA THR A 160 24.42 24.44 -30.08
C THR A 160 24.51 23.47 -28.90
N GLU A 161 25.40 23.76 -27.94
CA GLU A 161 25.37 23.13 -26.63
C GLU A 161 24.20 23.73 -25.83
N THR A 162 23.18 22.92 -25.52
CA THR A 162 22.27 23.23 -24.42
C THR A 162 22.29 22.06 -23.45
N SER A 163 22.81 22.34 -22.25
CA SER A 163 22.76 21.42 -21.12
C SER A 163 21.31 21.24 -20.70
N SER A 164 20.74 20.07 -20.98
CA SER A 164 19.45 19.63 -20.46
C SER A 164 19.60 19.35 -18.96
N VAL A 165 19.43 20.38 -18.13
CA VAL A 165 19.21 20.22 -16.70
C VAL A 165 17.92 19.43 -16.47
N GLY A 166 18.00 18.43 -15.59
CA GLY A 166 16.95 17.44 -15.38
C GLY A 166 15.63 18.05 -14.92
N ASP A 167 14.58 17.71 -15.66
CA ASP A 167 13.20 17.92 -15.24
C ASP A 167 12.80 16.72 -14.37
N ASP A 168 13.03 16.84 -13.05
CA ASP A 168 12.49 15.92 -12.04
C ASP A 168 11.83 16.75 -10.92
N PHE A 169 10.69 17.34 -11.26
CA PHE A 169 9.70 17.76 -10.29
C PHE A 169 8.29 17.60 -10.86
N GLU A 170 7.82 16.35 -10.97
CA GLU A 170 6.37 16.10 -11.08
C GLU A 170 5.74 16.29 -9.69
N LEU A 171 5.12 17.46 -9.53
CA LEU A 171 4.23 17.82 -8.43
C LEU A 171 3.08 16.81 -8.36
N VAL A 172 3.12 15.90 -7.38
CA VAL A 172 1.99 15.01 -7.09
C VAL A 172 0.93 15.83 -6.37
N GLU A 173 -0.14 16.14 -7.10
CA GLU A 173 -1.33 16.79 -6.56
C GLU A 173 -1.96 15.87 -5.49
N MET A 174 -1.94 16.33 -4.23
CA MET A 174 -2.55 15.64 -3.11
C MET A 174 -4.07 15.78 -3.23
N VAL A 175 -4.76 14.70 -3.60
CA VAL A 175 -6.21 14.61 -3.47
C VAL A 175 -6.52 14.45 -1.97
N ASP A 176 -6.83 15.58 -1.34
CA ASP A 176 -7.48 15.64 -0.03
C ASP A 176 -8.99 15.51 -0.23
N GLU A 177 -9.59 14.42 0.23
CA GLU A 177 -10.97 14.46 0.72
C GLU A 177 -11.16 13.40 1.81
N GLY A 178 -10.88 13.83 3.05
CA GLY A 178 -11.38 13.20 4.26
C GLY A 178 -12.72 13.79 4.71
N ALA A 179 -13.78 13.00 4.56
CA ALA A 179 -14.82 12.71 5.56
C ALA A 179 -15.76 13.81 6.16
N THR A 180 -17.05 13.67 5.79
CA THR A 180 -18.27 13.59 6.64
C THR A 180 -18.98 14.85 7.20
N SER A 181 -20.27 15.03 6.85
CA SER A 181 -21.47 14.76 7.70
C SER A 181 -22.60 15.83 7.70
N SER A 182 -23.83 15.34 7.46
CA SER A 182 -25.18 15.81 7.91
C SER A 182 -25.74 17.13 7.33
N GLN A 183 -27.01 17.31 6.97
CA GLN A 183 -28.28 16.87 7.58
C GLN A 183 -29.46 17.26 6.63
N GLY A 184 -30.55 16.47 6.51
CA GLY A 184 -31.74 16.93 5.74
C GLY A 184 -32.88 15.94 5.44
N ASN A 185 -33.57 15.47 6.48
CA ASN A 185 -35.01 15.15 6.61
C ASN A 185 -35.89 14.61 5.43
N VAL A 186 -36.36 13.37 5.61
CA VAL A 186 -37.73 12.78 5.45
C VAL A 186 -38.66 13.21 4.29
N GLU A 187 -39.11 12.23 3.50
CA GLU A 187 -40.54 11.96 3.24
C GLU A 187 -40.78 10.49 2.83
N THR A 188 -41.67 9.85 3.58
CA THR A 188 -42.20 8.50 3.42
C THR A 188 -43.44 8.58 2.53
N GLU A 189 -43.61 7.75 1.48
CA GLU A 189 -44.94 7.34 0.99
C GLU A 189 -44.93 6.00 0.23
N SER A 190 -45.79 5.10 0.73
CA SER A 190 -46.58 4.00 0.15
C SER A 190 -46.15 3.19 -1.10
N PHE A 191 -46.08 1.88 -0.87
CA PHE A 191 -46.45 0.77 -1.79
C PHE A 191 -47.92 0.89 -2.28
N PRO A 192 -48.30 0.36 -3.46
CA PRO A 192 -48.54 -1.09 -3.61
C PRO A 192 -48.21 -1.69 -5.00
N GLY A 193 -48.00 -3.01 -5.04
CA GLY A 193 -47.75 -3.74 -6.29
C GLY A 193 -47.46 -5.22 -6.06
N GLN A 194 -48.47 -5.91 -5.52
CA GLN A 194 -48.55 -7.34 -5.25
C GLN A 194 -48.73 -8.13 -6.55
N GLU A 195 -47.85 -9.10 -6.85
CA GLU A 195 -48.25 -10.32 -7.56
C GLU A 195 -47.60 -11.55 -6.92
N HIS A 196 -48.49 -12.33 -6.34
CA HIS A 196 -48.33 -13.66 -5.76
C HIS A 196 -48.49 -14.65 -6.92
N VAL A 197 -47.54 -15.56 -7.10
CA VAL A 197 -47.78 -16.78 -7.88
C VAL A 197 -47.39 -17.98 -7.05
N ASP A 198 -48.36 -18.89 -6.98
CA ASP A 198 -48.50 -19.99 -6.07
C ASP A 198 -47.43 -21.08 -6.21
N ASP A 199 -47.11 -21.58 -5.02
CA ASP A 199 -46.86 -22.97 -4.63
C ASP A 199 -47.23 -24.06 -5.67
N LEU A 200 -46.25 -24.87 -6.07
CA LEU A 200 -46.49 -26.23 -6.58
C LEU A 200 -45.33 -27.17 -6.21
N MET A 201 -45.42 -27.70 -4.99
CA MET A 201 -45.25 -29.12 -4.64
C MET A 201 -44.33 -29.98 -5.52
N SER A 202 -43.16 -30.37 -4.97
CA SER A 202 -42.68 -31.75 -5.12
C SER A 202 -41.69 -32.11 -4.01
N ASN A 203 -42.24 -32.47 -2.84
CA ASN A 203 -41.54 -33.27 -1.83
C ASN A 203 -42.22 -34.64 -1.81
N GLY A 204 -41.50 -35.67 -2.24
CA GLY A 204 -41.90 -37.06 -2.13
C GLY A 204 -40.67 -37.88 -1.75
N ASN A 205 -40.50 -38.10 -0.45
CA ASN A 205 -39.63 -39.13 0.09
C ASN A 205 -40.19 -40.53 -0.23
N ASP A 206 -39.27 -41.49 -0.35
CA ASP A 206 -39.31 -42.90 0.10
C ASP A 206 -40.61 -43.72 -0.07
N ASP A 207 -40.53 -44.85 -0.80
CA ASP A 207 -40.65 -46.19 -0.19
C ASP A 207 -40.68 -47.34 -1.24
N GLU A 208 -39.90 -48.39 -0.91
CA GLU A 208 -40.12 -49.84 -1.11
C GLU A 208 -40.54 -50.43 -2.48
N GLN A 209 -39.59 -51.07 -3.19
CA GLN A 209 -39.45 -52.54 -3.39
C GLN A 209 -38.37 -52.89 -4.43
#